data_AF-A0A183EFM7-F1
#
_entry.id   AF-A0A183EFM7-F1
#
_cell.length_a   1.000
_cell.length_b   1.000
_cell.length_c   1.000
_cell.angle_alpha   90.00
_cell.angle_beta   90.00
_cell.angle_gamma   90.00
#
_symmetry.space_group_name_H-M   'P 1'
#
loop_
_entity.id
_entity.type
_entity.pdbx_description
1 polymer ?
#
loop_
_entity_poly.entity_id
_entity_poly.type
_entity_poly.pdbx_seq_one_letter_code
_entity_poly.pdbx_strand_id
1 'polypeptide(L)'
;TDTPCDSSDCNDKGVCLGTKANYICACSPGFLGQRCELVQGSDPRPQIANSLCDLSDCNNSGICIGTKGMPSCVCSLGFNGMHCEIGSYFISISAKYAVLKNWKQYVLIRKLLNGFQLKSQLKTIRM
;
A
#
# COMPACT_ATOMS: atom_id res chain seq x y z
N THR A 1 -44.96 25.81 18.26
CA THR A 1 -45.08 26.55 16.99
C THR A 1 -45.31 25.54 15.90
N ASP A 2 -46.57 25.31 15.55
CA ASP A 2 -46.97 24.26 14.58
C ASP A 2 -47.09 24.83 13.18
N THR A 3 -46.11 25.63 12.76
CA THR A 3 -46.02 26.07 11.38
C THR A 3 -45.52 24.90 10.54
N PRO A 4 -46.24 24.48 9.48
CA PRO A 4 -45.74 23.47 8.56
C PRO A 4 -44.44 23.95 7.92
N CYS A 5 -43.54 23.01 7.65
CA CYS A 5 -42.31 23.33 6.95
C CYS A 5 -42.55 23.48 5.44
N ASP A 6 -41.61 24.12 4.76
CA ASP A 6 -41.72 24.43 3.33
C ASP A 6 -40.46 23.97 2.56
N SER A 7 -40.52 23.95 1.23
CA SER A 7 -39.40 23.51 0.38
C SER A 7 -38.12 24.32 0.62
N SER A 8 -38.27 25.60 0.96
CA SER A 8 -37.15 26.51 1.29
C SER A 8 -36.36 26.05 2.51
N ASP A 9 -36.99 25.35 3.46
CA ASP A 9 -36.30 24.75 4.61
C ASP A 9 -35.35 23.63 4.17
N CYS A 10 -35.64 22.98 3.03
CA CYS A 10 -34.83 21.97 2.35
C CYS A 10 -34.04 22.52 1.14
N ASN A 11 -33.69 23.82 1.15
CA ASN A 11 -32.96 24.53 0.10
C ASN A 11 -33.63 24.46 -1.30
N ASP A 12 -34.92 24.17 -1.38
CA ASP A 12 -35.66 23.93 -2.63
C ASP A 12 -35.08 22.77 -3.46
N LYS A 13 -34.35 21.86 -2.82
CA LYS A 13 -33.72 20.68 -3.44
C LYS A 13 -34.33 19.37 -2.94
N GLY A 14 -35.52 19.44 -2.36
CA GLY A 14 -36.22 18.29 -1.82
C GLY A 14 -37.61 18.68 -1.32
N VAL A 15 -38.32 17.68 -0.81
CA VAL A 15 -39.65 17.83 -0.21
C VAL A 15 -39.49 17.89 1.31
N CYS A 16 -40.11 18.90 1.94
CA CYS A 16 -40.12 19.01 3.40
C CYS A 16 -41.30 18.26 4.01
N LEU A 17 -41.03 17.48 5.06
CA LEU A 17 -42.04 16.70 5.80
C LEU A 17 -41.98 17.08 7.28
N GLY A 18 -43.07 17.64 7.83
CA GLY A 18 -43.19 17.97 9.25
C GLY A 18 -43.49 19.45 9.51
N THR A 19 -42.96 19.96 10.62
CA THR A 19 -43.15 21.35 11.07
C THR A 19 -41.81 22.07 11.17
N LYS A 20 -41.81 23.41 11.23
CA LYS A 20 -40.57 24.20 11.39
C LYS A 20 -39.77 23.86 12.64
N ALA A 21 -40.42 23.28 13.66
CA ALA A 21 -39.74 22.81 14.87
C ALA A 21 -39.06 21.44 14.67
N ASN A 22 -39.68 20.55 13.88
CA ASN A 22 -39.17 19.21 13.59
C ASN A 22 -39.58 18.81 12.17
N TYR A 23 -38.62 18.83 11.26
CA TYR A 23 -38.82 18.43 9.87
C TYR A 23 -37.75 17.46 9.39
N ILE A 24 -38.09 16.72 8.36
CA ILE A 24 -37.21 15.83 7.61
C ILE A 24 -37.28 16.25 6.14
N CYS A 25 -36.13 16.40 5.50
CA CYS A 25 -36.04 16.68 4.07
C CYS A 25 -35.85 15.39 3.27
N ALA A 26 -36.79 15.12 2.36
CA ALA A 26 -36.64 14.09 1.34
C ALA A 26 -35.95 14.72 0.11
N CYS A 27 -34.63 14.59 0.02
CA CYS A 27 -33.84 15.22 -1.03
C CYS A 27 -34.08 14.61 -2.42
N SER A 28 -34.06 15.47 -3.44
CA SER A 28 -34.08 15.06 -4.84
C SER A 28 -32.82 14.28 -5.21
N PRO A 29 -32.88 13.43 -6.25
CA PRO A 29 -31.71 12.70 -6.75
C PRO A 29 -30.56 13.67 -7.03
N GLY A 30 -29.37 13.35 -6.55
CA GLY A 30 -28.22 14.25 -6.68
C GLY A 30 -28.02 15.22 -5.53
N PHE A 31 -28.85 15.21 -4.47
CA PHE A 31 -28.64 16.03 -3.26
C PHE A 31 -28.69 15.19 -1.98
N LEU A 32 -27.95 15.64 -0.96
CA LEU A 32 -27.73 14.98 0.33
C LEU A 32 -27.63 16.03 1.45
N GLY A 33 -27.58 15.58 2.69
CA GLY A 33 -27.50 16.44 3.87
C GLY A 33 -28.86 16.61 4.55
N GLN A 34 -28.88 17.23 5.73
CA GLN A 34 -30.09 17.37 6.53
C GLN A 34 -31.11 18.31 5.86
N ARG A 35 -30.62 19.27 5.08
CA ARG A 35 -31.40 20.27 4.34
C ARG A 35 -31.16 20.19 2.83
N CYS A 36 -30.64 19.07 2.33
CA CYS A 36 -30.29 18.89 0.91
C CYS A 36 -29.23 19.90 0.40
N GLU A 37 -28.33 20.34 1.28
CA GLU A 37 -27.28 21.31 1.00
C GLU A 37 -26.06 20.73 0.26
N LEU A 38 -25.89 19.40 0.31
CA LEU A 38 -24.79 18.69 -0.34
C LEU A 38 -25.24 18.21 -1.73
N VAL A 39 -24.35 18.29 -2.72
CA VAL A 39 -24.60 17.72 -4.05
C VAL A 39 -23.91 16.36 -4.13
N GLN A 40 -24.61 15.30 -4.52
CA GLN A 40 -23.98 14.02 -4.82
C GLN A 40 -22.96 14.23 -5.95
N GLY A 41 -21.70 13.93 -5.68
CA GLY A 41 -20.59 14.16 -6.60
C GLY A 41 -19.80 15.45 -6.38
N SER A 42 -20.19 16.32 -5.43
CA SER A 42 -19.34 17.44 -4.97
C SER A 42 -18.48 17.09 -3.76
N ASP A 43 -18.69 15.91 -3.16
CA ASP A 43 -17.75 15.35 -2.19
C ASP A 43 -16.46 14.90 -2.92
N PRO A 44 -15.27 15.35 -2.50
CA PRO A 44 -13.99 14.86 -3.00
C PRO A 44 -13.70 13.40 -2.60
N ARG A 45 -14.58 12.80 -1.78
CA ARG A 45 -14.52 11.36 -1.53
C ARG A 45 -14.86 10.68 -2.84
N PRO A 46 -13.90 9.94 -3.42
CA PRO A 46 -14.08 9.36 -4.72
C PRO A 46 -15.33 8.50 -4.60
N GLN A 47 -16.28 8.71 -5.52
CA GLN A 47 -17.12 7.62 -5.95
C GLN A 47 -16.16 6.45 -6.05
N ILE A 48 -16.33 5.44 -5.17
CA ILE A 48 -15.57 4.20 -5.24
C ILE A 48 -15.50 3.93 -6.71
N ALA A 49 -14.30 4.01 -7.27
CA ALA A 49 -14.13 3.76 -8.68
C ALA A 49 -14.52 2.30 -8.81
N ASN A 50 -15.81 2.03 -9.04
CA ASN A 50 -16.40 0.70 -9.07
C ASN A 50 -15.84 -0.07 -10.27
N SER A 51 -14.99 0.58 -11.08
CA SER A 51 -14.01 -0.10 -11.90
C SER A 51 -13.08 -0.94 -11.01
N LEU A 52 -13.10 -2.23 -11.30
CA LEU A 52 -12.06 -3.14 -10.84
C LEU A 52 -10.67 -2.56 -11.14
N CYS A 53 -9.73 -2.82 -10.25
CA CYS A 53 -8.35 -2.46 -10.53
C CYS A 53 -7.74 -3.41 -11.55
N ASP A 54 -6.76 -2.91 -12.30
CA ASP A 54 -6.11 -3.61 -13.40
C ASP A 54 -4.63 -3.86 -13.08
N LEU A 55 -3.96 -4.69 -13.89
CA LEU A 55 -2.53 -5.01 -13.73
C LEU A 55 -1.63 -3.76 -13.70
N SER A 56 -2.02 -2.70 -14.41
CA SER A 56 -1.30 -1.43 -14.44
C SER A 56 -1.25 -0.75 -13.08
N ASP A 57 -2.26 -0.94 -12.23
CA ASP A 57 -2.30 -0.36 -10.88
C ASP A 57 -1.22 -0.98 -9.97
N CYS A 58 -0.76 -2.19 -10.28
CA CYS A 58 0.34 -2.88 -9.61
C CYS A 58 1.63 -2.89 -10.45
N ASN A 59 1.86 -1.86 -11.27
CA ASN A 59 3.04 -1.71 -12.15
C ASN A 59 3.30 -2.93 -13.06
N ASN A 60 2.25 -3.65 -13.47
CA ASN A 60 2.34 -4.91 -14.20
C ASN A 60 3.25 -5.97 -13.55
N SER A 61 3.58 -5.80 -12.27
CA SER A 61 4.55 -6.60 -11.52
C SER A 61 3.89 -7.39 -10.38
N GLY A 62 2.57 -7.49 -10.42
CA GLY A 62 1.75 -8.18 -9.44
C GLY A 62 0.31 -8.37 -9.92
N ILE A 63 -0.48 -9.03 -9.10
CA ILE A 63 -1.92 -9.22 -9.30
C ILE A 63 -2.65 -8.16 -8.51
N CYS A 64 -3.61 -7.48 -9.13
CA CYS A 64 -4.47 -6.53 -8.43
C CYS A 64 -5.76 -7.19 -7.94
N ILE A 65 -6.14 -6.86 -6.70
CA ILE A 65 -7.37 -7.31 -6.05
C ILE A 65 -8.11 -6.07 -5.52
N GLY A 66 -9.38 -5.92 -5.89
CA GLY A 66 -10.24 -4.83 -5.42
C GLY A 66 -10.60 -3.81 -6.50
N THR A 67 -10.59 -2.54 -6.13
CA THR A 67 -11.08 -1.43 -6.98
C THR A 67 -9.98 -0.39 -7.19
N LYS A 68 -10.11 0.47 -8.21
CA LYS A 68 -9.13 1.55 -8.43
C LYS A 68 -9.05 2.57 -7.27
N GLY A 69 -10.11 2.68 -6.47
CA GLY A 69 -10.12 3.53 -5.28
C GLY A 69 -9.38 2.93 -4.08
N MET A 70 -9.25 1.61 -4.03
CA MET A 70 -8.60 0.91 -2.92
C MET A 70 -7.98 -0.42 -3.42
N PRO A 71 -6.93 -0.33 -4.27
CA PRO A 71 -6.31 -1.50 -4.86
C PRO A 71 -5.42 -2.22 -3.84
N SER A 72 -5.48 -3.55 -3.83
CA SER A 72 -4.57 -4.41 -3.06
C SER A 72 -3.72 -5.23 -4.01
N CYS A 73 -2.41 -4.99 -4.01
CA CYS A 73 -1.47 -5.65 -4.91
C CYS A 73 -0.76 -6.84 -4.25
N VAL A 74 -0.79 -8.00 -4.91
CA VAL A 74 0.03 -9.16 -4.57
C VAL A 74 1.21 -9.19 -5.53
N CYS A 75 2.40 -8.84 -5.03
CA CYS A 75 3.59 -8.69 -5.86
C CYS A 75 4.21 -10.02 -6.30
N SER A 76 4.70 -10.04 -7.54
CA SER A 76 5.48 -11.14 -8.08
C SER A 76 6.85 -11.23 -7.41
N LEU A 77 7.49 -12.40 -7.52
CA LEU A 77 8.82 -12.64 -6.98
C LEU A 77 9.81 -11.56 -7.43
N GLY A 78 10.50 -10.96 -6.46
CA GLY A 78 11.47 -9.89 -6.73
C GLY A 78 10.85 -8.50 -6.86
N PHE A 79 9.57 -8.31 -6.54
CA PHE A 79 8.92 -7.00 -6.44
C PHE A 79 8.27 -6.83 -5.06
N ASN A 80 8.23 -5.59 -4.60
CA ASN A 80 7.69 -5.17 -3.31
C ASN A 80 7.12 -3.74 -3.42
N GLY A 81 6.50 -3.26 -2.34
CA GLY A 81 5.84 -1.96 -2.32
C GLY A 81 4.32 -2.10 -2.41
N MET A 82 3.62 -1.00 -2.18
CA MET A 82 2.15 -1.01 -2.15
C MET A 82 1.56 -1.27 -3.55
N HIS A 83 2.29 -0.89 -4.59
CA HIS A 83 1.94 -1.04 -6.00
C HIS A 83 3.00 -1.87 -6.76
N CYS A 84 3.80 -2.68 -6.05
CA CYS A 84 4.88 -3.49 -6.62
C CYS A 84 5.95 -2.69 -7.39
N GLU A 85 6.15 -1.43 -7.01
CA GLU A 85 7.08 -0.49 -7.64
C GLU A 85 8.56 -0.75 -7.29
N ILE A 86 8.82 -1.50 -6.21
CA ILE A 86 10.17 -1.75 -5.70
C ILE A 86 10.69 -3.08 -6.24
N GLY A 87 11.50 -3.02 -7.30
CA GLY A 87 12.28 -4.16 -7.78
C GLY A 87 13.32 -4.60 -6.74
N SER A 88 13.05 -5.69 -6.05
CA SER A 88 13.92 -6.33 -5.05
C SER A 88 15.09 -7.12 -5.66
N TYR A 89 15.42 -6.90 -6.95
CA TYR A 89 16.63 -7.41 -7.60
C TYR A 89 17.92 -7.05 -6.83
N PHE A 90 17.88 -5.99 -6.03
CA PHE A 90 18.98 -5.59 -5.15
C PHE A 90 19.20 -6.56 -3.97
N ILE A 91 18.19 -7.31 -3.54
CA ILE A 91 18.34 -8.35 -2.49
C ILE A 91 19.10 -9.54 -3.05
N SER A 92 18.92 -9.90 -4.33
CA SER A 92 19.70 -10.96 -4.97
C SER A 92 21.18 -10.57 -5.12
N ILE A 93 21.46 -9.30 -5.44
CA ILE A 93 22.83 -8.79 -5.50
C ILE A 93 23.43 -8.73 -4.10
N SER A 94 22.71 -8.21 -3.10
CA SER A 94 23.18 -8.10 -1.70
C SER A 94 23.36 -9.47 -1.04
N ALA A 95 22.47 -10.43 -1.30
CA ALA A 95 22.60 -11.81 -0.85
C ALA A 95 23.74 -12.52 -1.58
N LYS A 96 23.89 -12.37 -2.91
CA LYS A 96 25.09 -12.85 -3.62
C LYS A 96 26.37 -12.19 -3.09
N TYR A 97 26.37 -10.89 -2.83
CA TYR A 97 27.50 -10.15 -2.26
C TYR A 97 27.82 -10.57 -0.83
N ALA A 98 26.82 -10.88 -0.01
CA ALA A 98 26.97 -11.41 1.34
C ALA A 98 27.54 -12.84 1.31
N VAL A 99 27.06 -13.69 0.40
CA VAL A 99 27.62 -15.02 0.14
C VAL A 99 29.08 -14.92 -0.33
N LEU A 100 29.40 -13.99 -1.23
CA LEU A 100 30.77 -13.74 -1.72
C LEU A 100 31.69 -13.15 -0.63
N LYS A 101 31.20 -12.26 0.24
CA LYS A 101 31.95 -11.76 1.40
C LYS A 101 32.29 -12.88 2.38
N ASN A 102 31.33 -13.77 2.66
CA ASN A 102 31.56 -14.95 3.50
C ASN A 102 32.55 -15.94 2.87
N TRP A 103 32.56 -16.06 1.54
CA TRP A 103 33.52 -16.92 0.83
C TRP A 103 34.97 -16.40 0.93
N LYS A 104 35.19 -15.08 0.88
CA LYS A 104 36.52 -14.49 1.15
C LYS A 104 37.00 -14.82 2.57
N GLN A 105 36.12 -14.72 3.57
CA GLN A 105 36.41 -15.09 4.95
C GLN A 105 36.74 -16.60 5.06
N TYR A 106 35.94 -17.47 4.41
CA TYR A 106 36.14 -18.92 4.39
C TYR A 106 37.44 -19.34 3.68
N VAL A 107 37.81 -18.71 2.57
CA VAL A 107 39.09 -18.95 1.87
C VAL A 107 40.27 -18.48 2.71
N LEU A 108 40.13 -17.34 3.41
CA LEU A 108 41.15 -16.84 4.34
C LEU A 108 41.32 -17.78 5.54
N ILE A 109 40.21 -18.23 6.14
CA ILE A 109 40.19 -19.21 7.23
C ILE A 109 40.77 -20.55 6.76
N ARG A 110 40.43 -21.05 5.56
CA ARG A 110 41.06 -22.26 4.99
C ARG A 110 42.54 -22.07 4.70
N LYS A 111 42.99 -20.89 4.25
CA LYS A 111 44.42 -20.59 4.08
C LYS A 111 45.16 -20.52 5.42
N LEU A 112 44.53 -20.02 6.47
CA LEU A 112 45.07 -20.01 7.83
C LEU A 112 45.10 -21.42 8.44
N LEU A 113 44.05 -22.22 8.25
CA LEU A 113 43.95 -23.61 8.71
C LEU A 113 44.92 -24.54 7.94
N ASN A 114 45.03 -24.40 6.61
CA ASN A 114 45.99 -25.15 5.79
C ASN A 114 47.43 -24.62 5.94
N GLY A 115 47.61 -23.35 6.32
CA GLY A 115 48.90 -22.76 6.66
C GLY A 115 49.40 -23.16 8.06
N PHE A 116 48.51 -23.68 8.92
CA PHE A 116 48.86 -24.13 10.28
C PHE A 116 49.50 -25.53 10.31
N GLN A 117 49.46 -26.29 9.21
CA GLN A 117 50.03 -27.64 9.10
C GLN A 117 51.51 -27.68 8.63
N LEU A 118 52.23 -26.55 8.57
CA LEU A 118 53.63 -26.52 8.08
C LEU A 118 54.64 -25.80 8.98
N LYS A 119 54.27 -25.41 10.22
CA LYS A 119 55.21 -24.70 11.14
C LYS A 119 55.32 -25.26 12.57
N SER A 120 54.95 -26.51 12.81
CA SER A 120 55.06 -27.12 14.15
C SER A 120 55.76 -28.48 14.15
N GLN A 121 56.91 -28.60 13.49
CA GLN A 121 57.92 -29.60 13.87
C GLN A 121 59.32 -28.96 13.81
N LEU A 122 59.84 -28.65 15.00
CA LEU A 122 61.25 -28.68 15.39
C LEU A 122 62.22 -27.61 14.82
N LYS A 123 62.30 -26.47 15.53
CA LYS A 123 63.60 -25.87 15.89
C LYS A 123 63.96 -26.31 17.31
N THR A 124 64.77 -27.36 17.42
CA THR A 124 65.59 -27.75 18.58
C THR A 124 66.69 -28.59 17.95
N ILE A 125 67.96 -28.18 17.86
CA ILE A 125 68.95 -27.99 18.93
C ILE A 125 70.13 -27.23 18.29
N ARG A 126 70.75 -26.30 19.02
CA ARG A 126 72.11 -25.81 18.70
C ARG A 126 73.11 -26.95 18.92
N MET A 127 73.98 -27.18 17.95
CA MET A 127 75.42 -27.43 18.14
C MET A 127 76.14 -26.92 16.89
#